data_AF-W4RIN7-F1
#
_entry.id   AF-W4RIN7-F1
#
_cell.length_a   1.000
_cell.length_b   1.000
_cell.length_c   1.000
_cell.angle_alpha   90.00
_cell.angle_beta   90.00
_cell.angle_gamma   90.00
#
_symmetry.space_group_name_H-M   'P 1'
#
loop_
_entity.id
_entity.type
_entity.pdbx_description
1 polymer ?
#
loop_
_entity_poly.entity_id
_entity_poly.type
_entity_poly.pdbx_seq_one_letter_code
_entity_poly.pdbx_strand_id
1 'polypeptide(L)'
;MIAAGLAKVNIRPYLIKIREYVASEDGHPFLKTMLLNILKEQEYDEELHVYKFGWTEDFNPVNLPELKDYVENSGVIQLLSHEIENDDPVLFENVQRLVERYYFLVYPFKLSVGQAEAWAAACHFVANEYYGFEDPLESFAEIYNSQIEETQQVLDFIRRLEEISYPII
;
A
#
# COMPACT_ATOMS: atom_id res chain seq x y z
N MET A 1 1.70 7.97 -16.82
CA MET A 1 1.27 9.38 -16.98
C MET A 1 -0.20 9.46 -17.45
N ILE A 2 -1.14 8.80 -16.75
CA ILE A 2 -2.59 8.83 -17.04
C ILE A 2 -3.35 9.55 -15.91
N ALA A 3 -2.83 9.48 -14.67
CA ALA A 3 -3.37 10.19 -13.50
C ALA A 3 -3.44 11.72 -13.66
N ALA A 4 -2.43 12.35 -14.27
CA ALA A 4 -2.35 13.81 -14.42
C ALA A 4 -3.46 14.42 -15.32
N GLY A 5 -4.14 13.60 -16.12
CA GLY A 5 -5.29 14.05 -16.93
C GLY A 5 -6.59 14.11 -16.15
N LEU A 6 -6.80 13.21 -15.18
CA LEU A 6 -8.06 13.05 -14.45
C LEU A 6 -8.28 14.14 -13.38
N ALA A 7 -7.20 14.64 -12.75
CA ALA A 7 -7.28 15.76 -11.81
C ALA A 7 -7.88 17.03 -12.44
N LYS A 8 -7.72 17.21 -13.78
CA LYS A 8 -8.24 18.35 -14.54
C LYS A 8 -9.64 18.10 -15.14
N VAL A 9 -10.17 16.89 -15.01
CA VAL A 9 -11.53 16.56 -15.44
C VAL A 9 -12.47 16.86 -14.28
N ASN A 10 -13.53 17.62 -14.52
CA ASN A 10 -14.61 17.75 -13.54
C ASN A 10 -15.22 16.37 -13.32
N ILE A 11 -14.92 15.72 -12.18
CA ILE A 11 -15.38 14.35 -11.94
C ILE A 11 -16.81 14.31 -11.40
N ARG A 12 -17.40 15.46 -11.04
CA ARG A 12 -18.74 15.56 -10.46
C ARG A 12 -19.82 14.79 -11.24
N PRO A 13 -19.85 14.80 -12.59
CA PRO A 13 -20.82 14.01 -13.35
C PRO A 13 -20.68 12.49 -13.18
N TYR A 14 -19.53 12.02 -12.69
CA TYR A 14 -19.21 10.61 -12.50
C TYR A 14 -19.28 10.16 -11.04
N LEU A 15 -19.65 11.03 -10.09
CA LEU A 15 -19.65 10.73 -8.66
C LEU A 15 -20.40 9.45 -8.29
N ILE A 16 -21.58 9.23 -8.87
CA ILE A 16 -22.37 8.02 -8.63
C ILE A 16 -21.58 6.77 -9.04
N LYS A 17 -21.01 6.78 -10.26
CA LYS A 17 -20.21 5.67 -10.77
C LYS A 17 -18.93 5.45 -9.96
N ILE A 18 -18.32 6.52 -9.47
CA ILE A 18 -17.12 6.45 -8.64
C ILE A 18 -17.45 5.81 -7.29
N ARG A 19 -18.55 6.24 -6.64
CA ARG A 19 -19.06 5.64 -5.40
C ARG A 19 -19.34 4.14 -5.57
N GLU A 20 -20.04 3.77 -6.63
CA GLU A 20 -20.30 2.36 -6.98
C GLU A 20 -18.99 1.59 -7.22
N TYR A 21 -18.02 2.19 -7.92
CA TYR A 21 -16.74 1.54 -8.24
C TYR A 21 -15.85 1.34 -7.01
N VAL A 22 -15.74 2.32 -6.11
CA VAL A 22 -14.91 2.17 -4.91
C VAL A 22 -15.52 1.20 -3.90
N ALA A 23 -16.85 1.07 -3.89
CA ALA A 23 -17.59 0.12 -3.07
C ALA A 23 -17.64 -1.33 -3.63
N SER A 24 -17.43 -1.53 -4.93
CA SER A 24 -17.60 -2.86 -5.55
C SER A 24 -16.48 -3.84 -5.21
N GLU A 25 -16.77 -5.15 -5.15
CA GLU A 25 -15.71 -6.15 -4.95
C GLU A 25 -14.78 -6.31 -6.16
N ASP A 26 -15.31 -6.08 -7.37
CA ASP A 26 -14.59 -6.24 -8.63
C ASP A 26 -13.70 -5.04 -9.01
N GLY A 27 -13.77 -3.93 -8.26
CA GLY A 27 -13.00 -2.73 -8.55
C GLY A 27 -11.50 -2.92 -8.27
N HIS A 28 -10.65 -2.53 -9.21
CA HIS A 28 -9.21 -2.68 -9.07
C HIS A 28 -8.65 -1.76 -7.95
N PRO A 29 -7.92 -2.27 -6.94
CA PRO A 29 -7.47 -1.47 -5.79
C PRO A 29 -6.68 -0.21 -6.17
N PHE A 30 -5.80 -0.31 -7.17
CA PHE A 30 -5.09 0.84 -7.73
C PHE A 30 -6.02 1.96 -8.21
N LEU A 31 -7.04 1.62 -9.01
CA LEU A 31 -7.96 2.60 -9.56
C LEU A 31 -8.83 3.22 -8.47
N LYS A 32 -9.18 2.45 -7.43
CA LYS A 32 -9.84 2.99 -6.24
C LYS A 32 -9.00 4.03 -5.53
N THR A 33 -7.71 3.75 -5.26
CA THR A 33 -6.79 4.74 -4.67
C THR A 33 -6.70 6.00 -5.53
N MET A 34 -6.57 5.83 -6.85
CA MET A 34 -6.54 6.96 -7.78
C MET A 34 -7.79 7.83 -7.67
N LEU A 35 -8.97 7.22 -7.66
CA LEU A 35 -10.25 7.94 -7.56
C LEU A 35 -10.40 8.64 -6.21
N LEU A 36 -9.99 8.00 -5.12
CA LEU A 36 -9.99 8.62 -3.78
C LEU A 36 -9.10 9.86 -3.73
N ASN A 37 -7.90 9.80 -4.32
CA ASN A 37 -7.00 10.96 -4.38
C ASN A 37 -7.57 12.07 -5.26
N ILE A 38 -8.19 11.74 -6.40
CA ILE A 38 -8.86 12.76 -7.23
C ILE A 38 -10.03 13.42 -6.48
N LEU A 39 -10.81 12.65 -5.70
CA LEU A 39 -11.88 13.20 -4.86
C LEU A 39 -11.34 14.13 -3.78
N LYS A 40 -10.24 13.75 -3.14
CA LYS A 40 -9.52 14.57 -2.15
C LYS A 40 -9.03 15.88 -2.78
N GLU A 41 -8.36 15.82 -3.94
CA GLU A 41 -7.88 16.99 -4.68
C GLU A 41 -9.02 17.93 -5.12
N GLN A 42 -10.23 17.41 -5.32
CA GLN A 42 -11.42 18.18 -5.66
C GLN A 42 -12.25 18.60 -4.43
N GLU A 43 -11.68 18.46 -3.23
CA GLU A 43 -12.29 18.86 -1.95
C GLU A 43 -13.69 18.24 -1.75
N TYR A 44 -13.86 16.98 -2.16
CA TYR A 44 -15.12 16.27 -2.01
C TYR A 44 -15.38 15.87 -0.55
N ASP A 45 -16.24 16.63 0.13
CA ASP A 45 -16.54 16.51 1.56
C ASP A 45 -17.83 15.71 1.81
N GLU A 46 -17.86 14.47 1.36
CA GLU A 46 -18.91 13.51 1.71
C GLU A 46 -18.30 12.12 1.92
N GLU A 47 -18.87 11.35 2.84
CA GLU A 47 -18.44 9.97 3.09
C GLU A 47 -18.75 9.06 1.90
N LEU A 48 -17.85 8.13 1.61
CA LEU A 48 -17.99 7.05 0.64
C LEU A 48 -17.58 5.72 1.27
N HIS A 49 -18.39 4.71 0.97
CA HIS A 49 -18.11 3.32 1.29
C HIS A 49 -17.04 2.77 0.36
N VAL A 50 -15.94 2.28 0.91
CA VAL A 50 -14.82 1.72 0.14
C VAL A 50 -14.65 0.25 0.51
N TYR A 51 -14.41 -0.59 -0.50
CA TYR A 51 -14.07 -1.99 -0.33
C TYR A 51 -12.69 -2.30 -0.93
N LYS A 52 -11.82 -3.01 -0.21
CA LYS A 52 -10.56 -3.55 -0.74
C LYS A 52 -10.13 -4.80 0.03
N PHE A 53 -9.73 -5.87 -0.66
CA PHE A 53 -9.15 -7.06 -0.01
C PHE A 53 -10.02 -7.70 1.09
N GLY A 54 -11.35 -7.61 0.98
CA GLY A 54 -12.27 -8.05 2.02
C GLY A 54 -12.46 -7.04 3.15
N TRP A 55 -11.74 -5.92 3.14
CA TRP A 55 -11.89 -4.81 4.06
C TRP A 55 -12.93 -3.83 3.53
N THR A 56 -13.73 -3.30 4.44
CA THR A 56 -14.77 -2.33 4.14
C THR A 56 -14.79 -1.27 5.22
N GLU A 57 -14.80 0.00 4.80
CA GLU A 57 -14.80 1.15 5.71
C GLU A 57 -15.32 2.38 4.96
N ASP A 58 -15.92 3.31 5.69
CA ASP A 58 -16.39 4.58 5.16
C ASP A 58 -15.30 5.64 5.33
N PHE A 59 -14.98 6.35 4.25
CA PHE A 59 -13.97 7.40 4.25
C PHE A 59 -14.56 8.71 3.73
N ASN A 60 -14.13 9.82 4.31
CA ASN A 60 -14.35 11.14 3.73
C ASN A 60 -13.05 11.61 3.03
N PRO A 61 -13.04 11.82 1.70
CA PRO A 61 -11.84 12.18 0.95
C PRO A 61 -11.08 13.39 1.47
N VAL A 62 -11.76 14.43 1.97
CA VAL A 62 -11.07 15.63 2.52
C VAL A 62 -10.29 15.33 3.80
N ASN A 63 -10.64 14.26 4.51
CA ASN A 63 -9.99 13.85 5.75
C ASN A 63 -8.90 12.79 5.53
N LEU A 64 -8.71 12.32 4.29
CA LEU A 64 -7.71 11.30 4.02
C LEU A 64 -6.29 11.89 4.14
N PRO A 65 -5.34 11.18 4.79
CA PRO A 65 -3.96 11.64 4.93
C PRO A 65 -3.28 11.76 3.56
N GLU A 66 -2.20 12.54 3.45
CA GLU A 66 -1.33 12.40 2.28
C GLU A 66 -0.77 10.98 2.22
N LEU A 67 -0.60 10.43 1.01
CA LEU A 67 -0.08 9.07 0.87
C LEU A 67 1.28 8.92 1.55
N LYS A 68 2.13 9.96 1.42
CA LYS A 68 3.43 10.01 2.08
C LYS A 68 3.28 9.88 3.61
N ASP A 69 2.43 10.71 4.21
CA ASP A 69 2.19 10.68 5.65
C ASP A 69 1.58 9.34 6.08
N TYR A 70 0.70 8.76 5.28
CA TYR A 70 0.13 7.43 5.52
C TYR A 70 1.21 6.33 5.56
N VAL A 71 2.18 6.36 4.65
CA VAL A 71 3.31 5.41 4.65
C VAL A 71 4.25 5.71 5.83
N GLU A 72 4.60 6.96 6.08
CA GLU A 72 5.51 7.34 7.17
C GLU A 72 4.93 6.99 8.54
N ASN A 73 3.63 7.19 8.75
CA ASN A 73 2.95 6.86 10.01
C ASN A 73 2.81 5.36 10.26
N SER A 74 3.11 4.52 9.28
CA SER A 74 3.11 3.06 9.45
C SER A 74 4.29 2.54 10.28
N GLY A 75 5.38 3.30 10.37
CA GLY A 75 6.61 2.85 11.03
C GLY A 75 7.50 1.92 10.20
N VAL A 76 7.00 1.38 9.07
CA VAL A 76 7.72 0.37 8.28
C VAL A 76 9.00 0.93 7.66
N ILE A 77 8.94 2.12 7.06
CA ILE A 77 10.12 2.75 6.44
C ILE A 77 11.20 3.05 7.47
N GLN A 78 10.82 3.43 8.69
CA GLN A 78 11.76 3.73 9.77
C GLN A 78 12.49 2.48 10.26
N LEU A 79 11.78 1.36 10.38
CA LEU A 79 12.38 0.07 10.71
C LEU A 79 13.38 -0.38 9.63
N LEU A 80 12.98 -0.28 8.35
CA LEU A 80 13.84 -0.62 7.21
C LEU A 80 15.07 0.29 7.12
N SER A 81 14.91 1.58 7.38
CA SER A 81 16.00 2.57 7.41
C SER A 81 17.04 2.20 8.46
N HIS A 82 16.56 1.84 9.67
CA HIS A 82 17.45 1.47 10.77
C HIS A 82 18.35 0.27 10.43
N GLU A 83 17.80 -0.73 9.75
CA GLU A 83 18.51 -1.98 9.43
C GLU A 83 19.33 -1.92 8.14
N ILE A 84 18.88 -1.16 7.12
CA ILE A 84 19.44 -1.29 5.76
C ILE A 84 20.20 -0.04 5.31
N GLU A 85 19.73 1.17 5.65
CA GLU A 85 20.13 2.40 4.96
C GLU A 85 21.63 2.70 5.00
N ASN A 86 22.29 2.42 6.14
CA ASN A 86 23.72 2.66 6.28
C ASN A 86 24.59 1.60 5.59
N ASP A 87 24.12 0.36 5.54
CA ASP A 87 24.90 -0.78 5.06
C ASP A 87 24.73 -0.98 3.55
N ASP A 88 23.50 -0.86 3.05
CA ASP A 88 23.18 -0.91 1.62
C ASP A 88 22.11 0.12 1.24
N PRO A 89 22.53 1.38 0.95
CA PRO A 89 21.63 2.44 0.52
C PRO A 89 20.82 2.12 -0.74
N VAL A 90 21.36 1.27 -1.63
CA VAL A 90 20.70 0.90 -2.89
C VAL A 90 19.57 -0.09 -2.61
N LEU A 91 19.82 -1.10 -1.76
CA LEU A 91 18.77 -2.00 -1.30
C LEU A 91 17.67 -1.22 -0.57
N PHE A 92 18.05 -0.28 0.31
CA PHE A 92 17.07 0.54 1.03
C PHE A 92 16.15 1.31 0.08
N GLU A 93 16.69 2.02 -0.92
CA GLU A 93 15.89 2.74 -1.91
C GLU A 93 14.90 1.80 -2.63
N ASN A 94 15.32 0.58 -2.96
CA ASN A 94 14.46 -0.39 -3.62
C ASN A 94 13.35 -0.92 -2.69
N VAL A 95 13.66 -1.23 -1.43
CA VAL A 95 12.64 -1.66 -0.47
C VAL A 95 11.63 -0.53 -0.21
N GLN A 96 12.08 0.73 -0.12
CA GLN A 96 11.17 1.87 0.03
C GLN A 96 10.16 1.94 -1.11
N ARG A 97 10.59 1.76 -2.36
CA ARG A 97 9.70 1.73 -3.54
C ARG A 97 8.70 0.58 -3.48
N LEU A 98 9.09 -0.59 -2.96
CA LEU A 98 8.18 -1.72 -2.74
C LEU A 98 7.11 -1.37 -1.71
N VAL A 99 7.51 -0.81 -0.57
CA VAL A 99 6.59 -0.37 0.48
C VAL A 99 5.61 0.66 -0.07
N GLU A 100 6.08 1.71 -0.75
CA GLU A 100 5.21 2.72 -1.37
C GLU A 100 4.19 2.10 -2.33
N ARG A 101 4.63 1.13 -3.15
CA ARG A 101 3.75 0.41 -4.08
C ARG A 101 2.66 -0.39 -3.34
N TYR A 102 3.03 -1.13 -2.30
CA TYR A 102 2.06 -1.93 -1.53
C TYR A 102 1.11 -1.02 -0.75
N TYR A 103 1.64 0.02 -0.10
CA TYR A 103 0.86 1.00 0.66
C TYR A 103 -0.11 1.78 -0.20
N PHE A 104 0.23 2.07 -1.46
CA PHE A 104 -0.68 2.66 -2.42
C PHE A 104 -1.92 1.79 -2.67
N LEU A 105 -1.75 0.46 -2.77
CA LEU A 105 -2.86 -0.46 -3.06
C LEU A 105 -3.83 -0.57 -1.88
N VAL A 106 -3.31 -0.57 -0.66
CA VAL A 106 -4.08 -0.72 0.59
C VAL A 106 -4.62 0.60 1.15
N TYR A 107 -4.06 1.74 0.75
CA TYR A 107 -4.57 3.05 1.14
C TYR A 107 -6.09 3.18 0.90
N PRO A 108 -6.88 3.76 1.80
CA PRO A 108 -6.49 4.41 3.05
C PRO A 108 -6.72 3.53 4.30
N PHE A 109 -6.84 2.22 4.13
CA PHE A 109 -7.22 1.31 5.22
C PHE A 109 -6.15 1.20 6.28
N LYS A 110 -6.56 1.10 7.55
CA LYS A 110 -5.65 0.59 8.57
C LYS A 110 -5.34 -0.88 8.26
N LEU A 111 -4.05 -1.21 8.22
CA LEU A 111 -3.61 -2.58 7.95
C LEU A 111 -4.09 -3.51 9.07
N SER A 112 -4.87 -4.51 8.70
CA SER A 112 -5.35 -5.54 9.62
C SER A 112 -4.50 -6.80 9.62
N VAL A 113 -3.49 -6.87 8.74
CA VAL A 113 -2.58 -8.01 8.57
C VAL A 113 -1.20 -7.55 9.01
N GLY A 114 -0.72 -8.10 10.12
CA GLY A 114 0.62 -7.83 10.65
C GLY A 114 0.82 -6.47 11.30
N GLN A 115 1.79 -6.39 12.22
CA GLN A 115 2.38 -5.15 12.70
C GLN A 115 3.49 -4.63 11.76
N ALA A 116 4.00 -3.44 12.04
CA ALA A 116 5.03 -2.76 11.24
C ALA A 116 6.30 -3.61 11.08
N GLU A 117 6.69 -4.33 12.14
CA GLU A 117 7.84 -5.24 12.19
C GLU A 117 7.71 -6.38 11.17
N ALA A 118 6.53 -6.99 11.09
CA ALA A 118 6.24 -8.05 10.13
C ALA A 118 6.25 -7.54 8.67
N TRP A 119 5.77 -6.31 8.45
CA TRP A 119 5.87 -5.65 7.14
C TRP A 119 7.29 -5.29 6.76
N ALA A 120 8.11 -4.81 7.69
CA ALA A 120 9.51 -4.53 7.45
C ALA A 120 10.27 -5.82 7.09
N ALA A 121 10.06 -6.89 7.86
CA ALA A 121 10.63 -8.21 7.59
C ALA A 121 10.24 -8.75 6.22
N ALA A 122 8.95 -8.77 5.89
CA ALA A 122 8.45 -9.29 4.62
C ALA A 122 8.93 -8.45 3.43
N CYS A 123 8.93 -7.11 3.53
CA CYS A 123 9.44 -6.24 2.47
C CYS A 123 10.96 -6.40 2.26
N HIS A 124 11.72 -6.53 3.34
CA HIS A 124 13.16 -6.79 3.26
C HIS A 124 13.45 -8.16 2.62
N PHE A 125 12.70 -9.19 2.99
CA PHE A 125 12.77 -10.52 2.38
C PHE A 125 12.47 -10.47 0.87
N VAL A 126 11.37 -9.84 0.46
CA VAL A 126 10.99 -9.75 -0.97
C VAL A 126 12.06 -9.05 -1.81
N ALA A 127 12.65 -7.97 -1.29
CA ALA A 127 13.72 -7.27 -2.00
C ALA A 127 14.97 -8.15 -2.17
N ASN A 128 15.34 -8.92 -1.15
CA ASN A 128 16.46 -9.86 -1.22
C ASN A 128 16.18 -11.02 -2.18
N GLU A 129 14.95 -11.55 -2.18
CA GLU A 129 14.54 -12.59 -3.12
C GLU A 129 14.65 -12.11 -4.57
N TYR A 130 14.31 -10.84 -4.85
CA TYR A 130 14.49 -10.23 -6.18
C TYR A 130 15.96 -10.13 -6.61
N TYR A 131 16.89 -10.07 -5.66
CA TYR A 131 18.33 -10.13 -5.93
C TYR A 131 18.88 -11.55 -6.01
N GLY A 132 18.04 -12.57 -5.79
CA GLY A 132 18.41 -13.97 -5.83
C GLY A 132 19.10 -14.47 -4.56
N PHE A 133 18.96 -13.76 -3.44
CA PHE A 133 19.36 -14.28 -2.14
C PHE A 133 18.37 -15.36 -1.67
N GLU A 134 18.88 -16.36 -0.95
CA GLU A 134 18.13 -17.56 -0.55
C GLU A 134 17.96 -17.68 0.97
N ASP A 135 18.22 -16.59 1.71
CA ASP A 135 18.03 -16.54 3.16
C ASP A 135 16.55 -16.83 3.53
N PRO A 136 16.29 -17.67 4.53
CA PRO A 136 14.92 -18.04 4.89
C PRO A 136 14.19 -16.87 5.55
N LEU A 137 12.85 -16.82 5.42
CA LEU A 137 12.00 -15.75 5.95
C LEU A 137 12.18 -15.55 7.46
N GLU A 138 12.44 -16.64 8.19
CA GLU A 138 12.76 -16.67 9.61
C GLU A 138 13.89 -15.71 9.99
N SER A 139 14.95 -15.63 9.17
CA SER A 139 16.08 -14.74 9.43
C SER A 139 15.66 -13.27 9.40
N PHE A 140 14.77 -12.90 8.48
CA PHE A 140 14.23 -11.55 8.41
C PHE A 140 13.25 -11.29 9.54
N ALA A 141 12.44 -12.29 9.92
CA ALA A 141 11.54 -12.14 11.05
C ALA A 141 12.30 -11.83 12.34
N GLU A 142 13.44 -12.50 12.55
CA GLU A 142 14.36 -12.28 13.67
C GLU A 142 14.99 -10.87 13.65
N ILE A 143 15.50 -10.40 12.50
CA ILE A 143 16.09 -9.04 12.35
C ILE A 143 15.14 -7.97 12.89
N TYR A 144 13.86 -8.04 12.51
CA TYR A 144 12.88 -7.03 12.88
C TYR A 144 12.11 -7.36 14.16
N ASN A 145 12.49 -8.40 14.91
CA ASN A 145 11.79 -8.84 16.13
C ASN A 145 10.29 -9.14 15.92
N SER A 146 9.94 -9.68 14.76
CA SER A 146 8.57 -10.07 14.39
C SER A 146 8.32 -11.57 14.60
N GLN A 147 7.06 -11.97 14.78
CA GLN A 147 6.70 -13.39 14.81
C GLN A 147 6.69 -13.97 13.39
N ILE A 148 7.31 -15.12 13.17
CA ILE A 148 7.40 -15.74 11.84
C ILE A 148 6.02 -16.00 11.23
N GLU A 149 5.04 -16.41 12.03
CA GLU A 149 3.69 -16.66 11.52
C GLU A 149 3.02 -15.37 11.03
N GLU A 150 3.25 -14.25 11.71
CA GLU A 150 2.73 -12.95 11.33
C GLU A 150 3.44 -12.42 10.08
N THR A 151 4.76 -12.56 10.01
CA THR A 151 5.57 -12.21 8.83
C THR A 151 5.20 -13.04 7.61
N GLN A 152 4.89 -14.32 7.78
CA GLN A 152 4.38 -15.17 6.71
C GLN A 152 3.00 -14.70 6.22
N GLN A 153 2.10 -14.31 7.13
CA GLN A 153 0.78 -13.76 6.73
C GLN A 153 0.93 -12.46 5.93
N VAL A 154 1.84 -11.58 6.35
CA VAL A 154 2.14 -10.34 5.61
C VAL A 154 2.77 -10.66 4.26
N LEU A 155 3.73 -11.60 4.19
CA LEU A 155 4.34 -12.02 2.93
C LEU A 155 3.28 -12.57 1.96
N ASP A 156 2.42 -13.47 2.42
CA ASP A 156 1.32 -14.02 1.62
C ASP A 156 0.38 -12.93 1.10
N PHE A 157 0.16 -11.89 1.91
CA PHE A 157 -0.63 -10.74 1.49
C PHE A 157 0.11 -9.88 0.47
N ILE A 158 1.40 -9.59 0.68
CA ILE A 158 2.25 -8.89 -0.28
C ILE A 158 2.25 -9.60 -1.64
N ARG A 159 2.36 -10.94 -1.67
CA ARG A 159 2.30 -11.69 -2.93
C ARG A 159 0.99 -11.49 -3.68
N ARG A 160 -0.15 -11.46 -2.96
CA ARG A 160 -1.45 -11.09 -3.56
C ARG A 160 -1.45 -9.65 -4.09
N LEU A 161 -0.80 -8.71 -3.40
CA LEU A 161 -0.65 -7.34 -3.88
C LEU A 161 0.20 -7.27 -5.16
N GLU A 162 1.22 -8.12 -5.29
CA GLU A 162 2.08 -8.16 -6.48
C GLU A 162 1.35 -8.67 -7.72
N GLU A 163 0.50 -9.68 -7.56
CA GLU A 163 -0.34 -10.23 -8.64
C GLU A 163 -1.25 -9.18 -9.29
N ILE A 164 -1.69 -8.19 -8.52
CA ILE A 164 -2.55 -7.08 -9.00
C ILE A 164 -1.76 -5.80 -9.33
N SER A 165 -0.46 -5.75 -9.03
CA SER A 165 0.34 -4.52 -9.16
C SER A 165 0.70 -4.16 -10.60
N TYR A 166 0.48 -5.08 -11.54
CA TYR A 166 0.62 -4.81 -12.98
C TYR A 166 -0.74 -4.48 -13.57
N PRO A 167 -1.03 -3.21 -13.89
CA PRO A 167 -2.13 -2.93 -14.78
C PRO A 167 -1.77 -3.56 -16.14
N ILE A 168 -2.56 -4.54 -16.56
CA ILE A 168 -2.63 -4.93 -17.97
C ILE A 168 -3.21 -3.71 -18.69
N ILE A 169 -2.35 -2.79 -19.13
CA ILE A 169 -2.69 -1.70 -20.06
C ILE A 169 -2.25 -2.15 -21.45
#